data_AF-A0AAV6DDR2-F1
#
_entry.id   AF-A0AAV6DDR2-F1
#
_cell.length_a   1.000
_cell.length_b   1.000
_cell.length_c   1.000
_cell.angle_alpha   90.00
_cell.angle_beta   90.00
_cell.angle_gamma   90.00
#
_symmetry.space_group_name_H-M   'P 1'
#
loop_
_entity.id
_entity.type
_entity.pdbx_description
1 polymer ?
#
loop_
_entity_poly.entity_id
_entity_poly.type
_entity_poly.pdbx_seq_one_letter_code
_entity_poly.pdbx_strand_id
1 'polypeptide(L)' 'MPDLFVIGDETTHIKGDARCPECLDEYPVSCPCGGLIHAAAGEQDEAGGDWPLTRCDQCGRSEEELH' A
#
# COMPACT_ATOMS: atom_id res chain seq x y z
N MET A 1 2.07 -19.79 5.97
CA MET A 1 3.07 -18.72 6.20
C MET A 1 2.43 -17.43 5.72
N PRO A 2 2.46 -16.34 6.48
CA PRO A 2 1.92 -15.06 6.00
C PRO A 2 2.71 -14.59 4.78
N ASP A 3 2.01 -14.14 3.74
CA ASP A 3 2.61 -13.61 2.51
C ASP A 3 2.99 -12.15 2.78
N LEU A 4 4.28 -11.90 3.01
CA LEU A 4 4.79 -10.56 3.27
C LEU A 4 5.08 -9.85 1.96
N PHE A 5 4.74 -8.57 1.89
CA PHE A 5 5.03 -7.74 0.72
C PHE A 5 5.52 -6.36 1.14
N VAL A 6 6.16 -5.69 0.18
CA VAL A 6 6.75 -4.35 0.36
C VAL A 6 5.73 -3.30 -0.05
N ILE A 7 5.70 -2.14 0.58
CA ILE A 7 5.09 -0.91 0.06
C ILE A 7 5.95 0.23 0.55
N GLY A 8 6.35 1.14 -0.34
CA GLY A 8 7.43 2.06 -0.02
C GLY A 8 8.73 1.32 0.24
N ASP A 9 9.44 1.68 1.31
CA ASP A 9 10.76 1.14 1.65
C ASP A 9 10.70 -0.08 2.59
N GLU A 10 9.54 -0.40 3.17
CA GLU A 10 9.43 -1.38 4.26
C GLU A 10 8.71 -2.68 3.87
N THR A 11 9.27 -3.82 4.33
CA THR A 11 8.71 -5.18 4.13
C THR A 11 7.90 -5.63 5.34
N THR A 12 6.96 -4.80 5.81
CA THR A 12 6.18 -5.01 7.03
C THR A 12 4.70 -5.29 6.76
N HIS A 13 4.27 -5.28 5.49
CA HIS A 13 2.87 -5.49 5.12
C HIS A 13 2.56 -6.98 4.92
N ILE A 14 1.39 -7.41 5.41
CA ILE A 14 0.89 -8.78 5.27
C ILE A 14 -0.28 -8.78 4.29
N LYS A 15 -0.20 -9.64 3.28
CA LYS A 15 -1.22 -9.80 2.25
C LYS A 15 -2.58 -10.15 2.86
N GLY A 16 -3.61 -9.37 2.51
CA GLY A 16 -4.97 -9.58 3.00
C GLY A 16 -5.19 -9.22 4.47
N ASP A 17 -4.22 -8.56 5.12
CA ASP A 17 -4.36 -8.09 6.49
C ASP A 17 -4.97 -6.69 6.51
N ALA A 18 -6.16 -6.57 7.09
CA ALA A 18 -6.84 -5.27 7.18
C ALA A 18 -6.28 -4.36 8.28
N ARG A 19 -5.25 -4.78 9.02
CA ARG A 19 -4.72 -4.10 10.22
C ARG A 19 -3.21 -3.93 10.11
N CYS A 20 -2.79 -3.10 9.16
CA CYS A 20 -1.38 -2.71 9.03
C CYS A 20 -1.08 -1.46 9.88
N PRO A 21 -0.20 -1.53 10.89
CA PRO A 21 0.16 -0.38 11.71
C PRO A 21 0.96 0.69 10.94
N GLU A 22 1.63 0.28 9.87
CA GLU A 22 2.36 1.17 8.95
C GLU A 22 1.43 1.85 7.93
N CYS A 23 0.20 1.36 7.80
CA CYS A 23 -0.75 1.99 6.89
C CYS A 23 -1.32 3.28 7.47
N LEU A 24 -1.57 4.24 6.58
CA LEU A 24 -2.35 5.43 6.90
C LEU A 24 -3.74 5.02 7.42
N ASP A 25 -4.35 5.84 8.28
CA ASP A 25 -5.61 5.54 8.98
C ASP A 25 -6.77 5.19 8.02
N GLU A 26 -6.73 5.72 6.81
CA GLU A 26 -7.71 5.46 5.73
C GLU A 26 -7.43 4.17 4.92
N TYR A 27 -6.31 3.49 5.18
CA TYR A 27 -5.87 2.26 4.53
C TYR A 27 -5.75 1.10 5.55
N PRO A 28 -5.91 -0.16 5.11
CA PRO A 28 -6.11 -0.59 3.73
C PRO A 28 -7.54 -0.45 3.20
N VAL A 29 -7.67 -0.13 1.91
CA VAL A 29 -8.94 -0.05 1.16
C VAL A 29 -9.12 -1.23 0.23
N SER A 30 -10.36 -1.54 -0.15
CA SER A 30 -10.65 -2.66 -1.05
C SER A 30 -10.30 -2.35 -2.51
N CYS A 31 -9.44 -3.18 -3.11
CA CYS A 31 -9.09 -3.11 -4.54
C CYS A 31 -10.16 -3.80 -5.39
N PRO A 32 -10.52 -3.28 -6.58
CA PRO A 32 -11.44 -3.95 -7.52
C PRO A 32 -10.95 -5.32 -8.00
N CYS A 33 -9.66 -5.63 -7.87
CA CYS A 33 -9.15 -6.98 -8.16
C CYS A 33 -9.55 -8.03 -7.12
N GLY A 34 -10.11 -7.62 -5.98
CA GLY A 34 -10.46 -8.48 -4.84
C GLY A 34 -9.39 -8.56 -3.74
N GLY A 35 -8.30 -7.79 -3.86
CA GLY A 35 -7.28 -7.63 -2.81
C GLY A 35 -7.50 -6.37 -1.97
N LEU A 36 -6.56 -6.07 -1.09
CA LEU A 36 -6.51 -4.83 -0.31
C LEU A 36 -5.39 -3.93 -0.86
N ILE A 37 -5.68 -2.65 -1.00
CA ILE A 37 -4.72 -1.59 -1.29
C ILE A 37 -4.27 -1.07 0.07
N HIS A 38 -2.98 -1.04 0.25
CA HIS A 38 -2.34 -0.53 1.45
C HIS A 38 -1.56 0.73 1.07
N ALA A 39 -1.50 1.70 1.95
CA ALA A 39 -0.68 2.90 1.77
C ALA A 39 0.46 2.88 2.79
N ALA A 40 1.60 3.44 2.43
CA ALA A 40 2.67 3.77 3.36
C ALA A 40 3.19 5.17 3.04
N ALA A 41 3.86 5.80 4.00
CA ALA A 41 4.61 7.03 3.72
C ALA A 41 5.62 6.72 2.60
N GLY A 42 5.50 7.43 1.48
CA GLY A 42 6.29 7.15 0.30
C GLY A 42 7.64 7.85 0.30
N GLU A 43 8.44 7.60 -0.72
CA GLU A 43 9.63 8.42 -0.97
C GLU A 43 9.20 9.85 -1.32
N GLN A 44 9.95 10.84 -0.83
CA GLN A 44 9.78 12.22 -1.25
C GLN A 44 10.06 12.33 -2.75
N ASP A 45 9.09 12.81 -3.51
CA ASP A 45 9.32 13.20 -4.90
C ASP A 45 10.43 14.26 -4.97
N GLU A 46 11.04 14.40 -6.15
CA GLU A 46 12.03 15.44 -6.48
C GLU A 46 11.56 16.89 -6.20
N ALA A 47 10.26 17.09 -5.98
CA ALA A 47 9.65 18.35 -5.57
C ALA A 47 9.51 18.52 -4.03
N GLY A 48 9.95 17.55 -3.23
CA GLY A 48 9.77 17.52 -1.77
C GLY A 48 8.32 17.25 -1.33
N GLY A 49 7.49 16.73 -2.23
CA GLY A 49 6.16 16.23 -1.90
C GLY A 49 6.28 14.83 -1.32
N ASP A 50 5.66 14.60 -0.16
CA ASP A 50 5.46 13.26 0.36
C ASP A 50 4.22 12.69 -0.34
N TRP A 51 4.42 11.85 -1.35
CA TRP A 51 3.30 11.18 -2.00
C TRP A 51 3.11 9.79 -1.38
N PRO A 52 1.94 9.50 -0.80
CA PRO A 52 1.72 8.22 -0.16
C PRO A 52 1.77 7.10 -1.20
N LEU A 53 2.71 6.17 -1.02
CA LEU A 53 2.83 5.03 -1.91
C LEU A 53 1.70 4.05 -1.60
N THR A 54 0.73 3.96 -2.51
CA THR A 54 -0.36 3.00 -2.42
C THR A 54 -0.02 1.76 -3.25
N ARG A 55 -0.27 0.56 -2.73
CA ARG A 55 -0.06 -0.68 -3.50
C ARG A 55 -1.01 -1.79 -3.07
N CYS A 56 -1.59 -2.46 -4.06
CA CYS A 56 -2.42 -3.63 -3.83
C CYS A 56 -1.59 -4.89 -3.58
N ASP A 57 -1.94 -5.62 -2.53
CA ASP A 57 -1.29 -6.87 -2.13
C ASP A 57 -1.47 -8.02 -3.16
N GLN A 58 -2.47 -7.90 -4.04
CA GLN A 58 -2.86 -8.95 -4.96
C GLN A 58 -2.48 -8.64 -6.41
N CYS A 59 -2.87 -7.48 -6.93
CA CYS A 59 -2.57 -7.10 -8.32
C CYS A 59 -1.30 -6.25 -8.45
N GLY A 60 -0.73 -5.77 -7.34
CA GLY A 60 0.46 -4.91 -7.35
C GLY A 60 0.22 -3.48 -7.84
N ARG A 61 -1.02 -3.13 -8.21
CA ARG A 61 -1.37 -1.78 -8.69
C ARG A 61 -1.56 -0.80 -7.55
N SER A 62 -1.19 0.45 -7.79
CA SER A 62 -1.47 1.58 -6.90
C SER A 62 -2.92 2.08 -7.09
N GLU A 63 -3.44 2.81 -6.10
CA GLU A 63 -4.75 3.47 -6.23
C GLU A 63 -4.76 4.45 -7.40
N GLU A 64 -3.64 5.13 -7.62
CA GLU A 64 -3.42 6.06 -8.73
C GLU A 64 -3.48 5.39 -10.11
N GLU A 65 -3.07 4.13 -10.21
CA GLU A 65 -3.17 3.34 -11.46
C GLU A 65 -4.58 2.80 -11.71
N LEU A 66 -5.47 2.90 -10.72
CA LEU A 66 -6.87 2.49 -10.81
C LEU A 66 -7.79 3.66 -11.20
N HIS A 67 -7.27 4.89 -11.25
CA HIS A 67 -7.98 6.14 -11.54
C HIS A 67 -7.66 6.67 -12.95
#